data_AF-A0A9D5YWR5-F1
#
_entry.id   AF-A0A9D5YWR5-F1
#
_cell.length_a   1.000
_cell.length_b   1.000
_cell.length_c   1.000
_cell.angle_alpha   90.00
_cell.angle_beta   90.00
_cell.angle_gamma   90.00
#
_symmetry.space_group_name_H-M   'P 1'
#
loop_
_entity.id
_entity.type
_entity.pdbx_description
1 polymer ?
#
loop_
_entity_poly.entity_id
_entity_poly.type
_entity_poly.pdbx_seq_one_letter_code
_entity_poly.pdbx_strand_id
1 'polypeptide(L)'
;MHKPDEPAGAHESWEQIVARFARFAGVVGEITDPLTWGLDLEEETVTGSGSEHRDPTEERFLRAYVSFVGEAVDVETLRVGTDDAQHVEDIVRAALSGALAAPLHSDVPDGTEGPTGADFADAYQDYRSAMRAIVEEVDLAPLQHTAFVVDDVSHPCVRVAVRATVAVYVPLADRAVIVSGPADLVDRVDISTAPIQGLLHGDGETRF
;
A
#
# COMPACT_ATOMS: atom_id res chain seq x y z
N MET A 1 -4.53 -8.84 -44.43
CA MET A 1 -4.60 -7.72 -43.47
C MET A 1 -4.33 -8.34 -42.11
N HIS A 2 -3.07 -8.25 -41.67
CA HIS A 2 -2.56 -8.93 -40.48
C HIS A 2 -2.81 -8.01 -39.28
N LYS A 3 -3.48 -8.52 -38.26
CA LYS A 3 -3.68 -7.81 -36.98
C LYS A 3 -2.31 -7.81 -36.29
N PRO A 4 -1.75 -6.65 -35.86
CA PRO A 4 -0.55 -6.68 -35.04
C PRO A 4 -0.91 -7.32 -33.70
N ASP A 5 -0.17 -8.38 -33.35
CA ASP A 5 -0.21 -9.00 -32.03
C ASP A 5 0.13 -7.93 -30.98
N GLU A 6 -0.76 -7.78 -30.00
CA GLU A 6 -0.45 -7.03 -28.78
C GLU A 6 0.74 -7.72 -28.10
N PRO A 7 1.79 -6.99 -27.69
CA PRO A 7 2.91 -7.62 -27.01
C PRO A 7 2.42 -8.20 -25.68
N ALA A 8 2.54 -9.53 -25.55
CA ALA A 8 2.41 -10.23 -24.28
C ALA A 8 3.23 -9.48 -23.22
N GLY A 9 2.59 -9.13 -22.11
CA GLY A 9 3.17 -8.34 -21.03
C GLY A 9 4.56 -8.87 -20.69
N ALA A 10 5.59 -8.06 -20.95
CA ALA A 10 6.95 -8.42 -20.63
C ALA A 10 7.07 -8.48 -19.10
N HIS A 11 7.07 -9.69 -18.55
CA HIS A 11 7.46 -9.91 -17.16
C HIS A 11 8.86 -9.31 -16.97
N GLU A 12 9.03 -8.46 -15.95
CA GLU A 12 10.33 -7.89 -15.61
C GLU A 12 11.37 -8.99 -15.42
N SER A 13 12.58 -8.76 -15.93
CA SER A 13 13.68 -9.67 -15.69
C SER A 13 14.10 -9.62 -14.21
N TRP A 14 14.65 -10.73 -13.70
CA TRP A 14 15.20 -10.79 -12.35
C TRP A 14 16.23 -9.67 -12.07
N GLU A 15 17.06 -9.31 -13.05
CA GLU A 15 18.02 -8.21 -12.93
C GLU A 15 17.33 -6.86 -12.77
N GLN A 16 16.20 -6.63 -13.46
CA GLN A 16 15.39 -5.41 -13.32
C GLN A 16 14.73 -5.35 -11.93
N ILE A 17 14.22 -6.48 -11.45
CA ILE A 17 13.64 -6.63 -10.11
C ILE A 17 14.68 -6.34 -9.02
N VAL A 18 15.86 -6.97 -9.08
CA VAL A 18 16.97 -6.74 -8.14
C VAL A 18 17.47 -5.30 -8.20
N ALA A 19 17.65 -4.75 -9.40
CA ALA A 19 18.07 -3.36 -9.57
C ALA A 19 17.05 -2.37 -9.00
N ARG A 20 15.76 -2.69 -9.06
CA ARG A 20 14.67 -1.89 -8.46
C ARG A 20 14.67 -2.00 -6.94
N PHE A 21 14.87 -3.19 -6.37
CA PHE A 21 15.01 -3.38 -4.93
C PHE A 21 16.27 -2.71 -4.34
N ALA A 22 17.38 -2.70 -5.09
CA ALA A 22 18.59 -1.98 -4.70
C ALA A 22 18.37 -0.47 -4.51
N ARG A 23 17.32 0.10 -5.13
CA ARG A 23 16.98 1.53 -4.99
C ARG A 23 16.43 1.87 -3.60
N PHE A 24 15.89 0.91 -2.85
CA PHE A 24 15.39 1.09 -1.49
C PHE A 24 16.48 0.93 -0.42
N ALA A 25 17.76 1.08 -0.79
CA ALA A 25 18.92 0.76 0.06
C ALA A 25 18.88 -0.67 0.65
N GLY A 26 18.05 -1.54 0.07
CA GLY A 26 17.81 -2.89 0.54
C GLY A 26 16.92 -2.99 1.77
N VAL A 27 16.32 -1.92 2.31
CA VAL A 27 15.54 -1.90 3.56
C VAL A 27 14.10 -1.43 3.34
N VAL A 28 13.13 -2.15 3.91
CA VAL A 28 11.69 -1.91 3.77
C VAL A 28 10.98 -2.09 5.12
N GLY A 29 9.86 -1.40 5.29
CA GLY A 29 8.96 -1.58 6.42
C GLY A 29 8.21 -2.92 6.36
N GLU A 30 8.00 -3.53 7.51
CA GLU A 30 7.10 -4.65 7.74
C GLU A 30 6.48 -4.55 9.13
N ILE A 31 5.36 -5.23 9.34
CA ILE A 31 4.80 -5.39 10.69
C ILE A 31 5.71 -6.33 11.49
N THR A 32 6.17 -5.90 12.66
CA THR A 32 6.95 -6.74 13.59
C THR A 32 6.08 -7.89 14.08
N ASP A 33 6.54 -9.13 13.85
CA ASP A 33 5.87 -10.38 14.24
C ASP A 33 4.36 -10.41 13.90
N PRO A 34 3.96 -10.36 12.61
CA PRO A 34 2.57 -10.12 12.19
C PRO A 34 1.59 -11.18 12.72
N LEU A 35 2.04 -12.42 12.88
CA LEU A 35 1.26 -13.52 13.45
C LEU A 35 0.82 -13.26 14.91
N THR A 36 1.58 -12.47 15.68
CA THR A 36 1.21 -12.06 17.04
C THR A 36 -0.08 -11.22 17.03
N TRP A 37 -0.31 -10.50 15.95
CA TRP A 37 -1.49 -9.66 15.71
C TRP A 37 -2.58 -10.38 14.91
N GLY A 38 -2.37 -11.66 14.58
CA GLY A 38 -3.27 -12.43 13.76
C GLY A 38 -3.35 -11.96 12.31
N LEU A 39 -2.23 -11.45 11.79
CA LEU A 39 -2.07 -10.98 10.42
C LEU A 39 -1.27 -11.98 9.60
N ASP A 40 -1.74 -12.24 8.38
CA ASP A 40 -1.00 -12.99 7.37
C ASP A 40 -0.58 -12.04 6.24
N LEU A 41 0.58 -12.32 5.63
CA LEU A 41 1.07 -11.53 4.51
C LEU A 41 0.38 -12.02 3.23
N GLU A 42 -0.40 -11.14 2.60
CA GLU A 42 -1.16 -11.47 1.38
C GLU A 42 -0.37 -11.13 0.12
N GLU A 43 0.28 -9.97 0.08
CA GLU A 43 0.96 -9.46 -1.11
C GLU A 43 2.25 -8.71 -0.77
N GLU A 44 3.28 -8.88 -1.62
CA GLU A 44 4.44 -8.00 -1.69
C GLU A 44 4.62 -7.50 -3.12
N THR A 45 4.54 -6.18 -3.33
CA THR A 45 4.62 -5.60 -4.68
C THR A 45 5.38 -4.27 -4.68
N VAL A 46 6.20 -4.06 -5.70
CA VAL A 46 6.77 -2.73 -5.98
C VAL A 46 5.85 -1.98 -6.94
N THR A 47 5.37 -0.82 -6.51
CA THR A 47 4.51 0.08 -7.31
C THR A 47 5.29 1.32 -7.74
N GLY A 48 4.82 2.01 -8.79
CA GLY A 48 5.45 3.23 -9.33
C GLY A 48 6.37 3.05 -10.54
N SER A 49 6.26 1.95 -11.31
CA SER A 49 7.17 1.64 -12.43
C SER A 49 6.81 2.34 -13.76
N GLY A 50 7.79 2.96 -14.44
CA GLY A 50 7.64 3.18 -15.89
C GLY A 50 8.77 3.86 -16.68
N SER A 51 9.52 4.83 -16.14
CA SER A 51 10.55 5.51 -16.96
C SER A 51 11.66 6.15 -16.12
N GLU A 52 12.88 6.16 -16.65
CA GLU A 52 14.14 6.60 -16.01
C GLU A 52 14.17 8.07 -15.55
N HIS A 53 13.06 8.81 -15.65
CA HIS A 53 12.99 10.27 -15.49
C HIS A 53 11.84 10.77 -14.60
N ARG A 54 11.27 9.96 -13.70
CA ARG A 54 10.21 10.41 -12.77
C ARG A 54 10.59 10.44 -11.30
N ASP A 55 9.77 11.21 -10.57
CA ASP A 55 9.92 11.63 -9.18
C ASP A 55 10.22 10.44 -8.25
N PRO A 56 11.35 10.44 -7.53
CA PRO A 56 11.70 9.37 -6.60
C PRO A 56 10.69 9.11 -5.48
N THR A 57 9.74 10.00 -5.23
CA THR A 57 8.65 9.82 -4.25
C THR A 57 7.49 8.98 -4.78
N GLU A 58 7.47 8.64 -6.08
CA GLU A 58 6.41 7.81 -6.68
C GLU A 58 6.68 6.30 -6.53
N GLU A 59 7.93 5.89 -6.31
CA GLU A 59 8.31 4.47 -6.17
C GLU A 59 8.07 3.98 -4.74
N ARG A 60 7.32 2.88 -4.61
CA ARG A 60 6.92 2.33 -3.32
C ARG A 60 7.07 0.82 -3.28
N PHE A 61 7.43 0.30 -2.13
CA PHE A 61 7.36 -1.12 -1.82
C PHE A 61 6.19 -1.36 -0.88
N LEU A 62 5.18 -2.10 -1.32
CA LEU A 62 3.97 -2.41 -0.57
C LEU A 62 4.06 -3.82 0.02
N ARG A 63 3.66 -3.94 1.29
CA ARG A 63 3.22 -5.19 1.91
C ARG A 63 1.77 -5.06 2.34
N ALA A 64 0.91 -5.92 1.81
CA ALA A 64 -0.47 -6.02 2.23
C ALA A 64 -0.63 -7.20 3.19
N TYR A 65 -1.21 -6.94 4.35
CA TYR A 65 -1.53 -7.93 5.35
C TYR A 65 -3.04 -8.04 5.50
N VAL A 66 -3.52 -9.26 5.79
CA VAL A 66 -4.92 -9.51 6.08
C VAL A 66 -5.07 -10.18 7.44
N SER A 67 -6.01 -9.70 8.25
CA SER A 67 -6.31 -10.32 9.53
C SER A 67 -7.17 -11.58 9.34
N PHE A 68 -7.22 -12.45 10.35
CA PHE A 68 -8.10 -13.64 10.31
C PHE A 68 -9.60 -13.32 10.16
N VAL A 69 -10.01 -12.07 10.40
CA VAL A 69 -11.38 -11.60 10.20
C VAL A 69 -11.57 -10.82 8.89
N GLY A 70 -10.53 -10.75 8.04
CA GLY A 70 -10.57 -10.13 6.72
C GLY A 70 -10.28 -8.63 6.70
N GLU A 71 -9.67 -8.07 7.75
CA GLU A 71 -9.29 -6.67 7.76
C GLU A 71 -7.91 -6.47 7.13
N ALA A 72 -7.79 -5.55 6.18
CA ALA A 72 -6.54 -5.26 5.50
C ALA A 72 -5.70 -4.20 6.24
N VAL A 73 -4.38 -4.43 6.30
CA VAL A 73 -3.37 -3.45 6.73
C VAL A 73 -2.26 -3.40 5.70
N ASP A 74 -1.99 -2.21 5.18
CA ASP A 74 -0.94 -1.98 4.20
C ASP A 74 0.23 -1.25 4.86
N VAL A 75 1.45 -1.72 4.56
CA VAL A 75 2.70 -1.05 4.88
C VAL A 75 3.42 -0.73 3.58
N GLU A 76 3.49 0.55 3.23
CA GLU A 76 4.24 1.02 2.07
C GLU A 76 5.55 1.67 2.52
N THR A 77 6.65 1.31 1.87
CA THR A 77 7.93 2.03 1.99
C THR A 77 8.11 2.89 0.76
N LEU A 78 8.09 4.20 0.93
CA LEU A 78 8.52 5.16 -0.09
C LEU A 78 10.02 5.13 -0.22
N ARG A 79 10.54 5.04 -1.45
CA ARG A 79 12.00 5.05 -1.67
C ARG A 79 12.66 6.31 -1.13
N VAL A 80 12.03 7.46 -1.36
CA VAL A 80 12.49 8.76 -0.87
C VAL A 80 11.32 9.44 -0.18
N GLY A 81 11.53 9.82 1.08
CA GLY A 81 10.59 10.65 1.82
C GLY A 81 10.56 12.08 1.29
N THR A 82 9.49 12.80 1.62
CA THR A 82 9.34 14.22 1.34
C THR A 82 9.10 15.00 2.63
N ASP A 83 9.70 16.19 2.72
CA ASP A 83 9.45 17.18 3.78
C ASP A 83 8.42 18.25 3.33
N ASP A 84 7.97 18.20 2.07
CA ASP A 84 6.94 19.09 1.57
C ASP A 84 5.57 18.70 2.16
N ALA A 85 5.03 19.56 3.01
CA ALA A 85 3.79 19.32 3.73
C ALA A 85 2.60 19.03 2.79
N GLN A 86 2.54 19.67 1.62
CA GLN A 86 1.46 19.40 0.66
C GLN A 86 1.59 17.99 0.09
N HIS A 87 2.80 17.55 -0.22
CA HIS A 87 3.06 16.22 -0.75
C HIS A 87 2.78 15.14 0.32
N VAL A 88 3.16 15.38 1.58
CA VAL A 88 2.81 14.50 2.70
C VAL A 88 1.29 14.38 2.85
N GLU A 89 0.57 15.49 2.76
CA GLU A 89 -0.90 15.51 2.78
C GLU A 89 -1.50 14.66 1.64
N ASP A 90 -1.03 14.87 0.42
CA ASP A 90 -1.52 14.13 -0.76
C ASP A 90 -1.26 12.62 -0.62
N ILE A 91 -0.07 12.23 -0.12
CA ILE A 91 0.31 10.83 0.12
C ILE A 91 -0.62 10.19 1.16
N VAL A 92 -0.77 10.81 2.33
CA VAL A 92 -1.52 10.20 3.43
C VAL A 92 -3.03 10.13 3.12
N ARG A 93 -3.57 11.12 2.40
CA ARG A 93 -4.97 11.08 1.93
C ARG A 93 -5.18 10.03 0.84
N ALA A 94 -4.22 9.87 -0.07
CA ALA A 94 -4.28 8.82 -1.09
C ALA A 94 -4.28 7.42 -0.45
N ALA A 95 -3.40 7.18 0.53
CA ALA A 95 -3.34 5.92 1.27
C ALA A 95 -4.65 5.64 2.03
N LEU A 96 -5.20 6.62 2.76
CA LEU A 96 -6.48 6.46 3.44
C LEU A 96 -7.63 6.18 2.47
N SER A 97 -7.65 6.85 1.32
CA SER A 97 -8.67 6.61 0.29
C SER A 97 -8.58 5.20 -0.28
N GLY A 98 -7.36 4.69 -0.50
CA GLY A 98 -7.11 3.31 -0.93
C GLY A 98 -7.62 2.30 0.09
N ALA A 99 -7.25 2.46 1.36
CA ALA A 99 -7.69 1.57 2.45
C ALA A 99 -9.22 1.54 2.62
N LEU A 100 -9.90 2.68 2.44
CA LEU A 100 -11.37 2.76 2.47
C LEU A 100 -12.03 2.14 1.23
N ALA A 101 -11.35 2.15 0.09
CA ALA A 101 -11.86 1.62 -1.17
C ALA A 101 -11.62 0.10 -1.32
N ALA A 102 -10.59 -0.46 -0.69
CA ALA A 102 -10.22 -1.87 -0.81
C ALA A 102 -11.40 -2.85 -0.63
N PRO A 103 -12.29 -2.70 0.39
CA PRO A 103 -13.44 -3.58 0.55
C PRO A 103 -14.45 -3.51 -0.61
N LEU A 104 -14.54 -2.38 -1.31
CA LEU A 104 -15.42 -2.24 -2.48
C LEU A 104 -14.94 -3.06 -3.68
N HIS A 105 -13.66 -3.45 -3.68
CA HIS A 105 -13.05 -4.25 -4.73
C HIS A 105 -13.18 -5.76 -4.49
N SER A 106 -13.30 -6.20 -3.22
CA SER A 106 -13.46 -7.60 -2.84
C SER A 106 -14.90 -8.14 -2.98
N ASP A 107 -15.89 -7.25 -3.07
CA ASP A 107 -17.32 -7.61 -3.16
C ASP A 107 -17.76 -8.09 -4.57
N VAL A 108 -16.83 -8.32 -5.51
CA VAL A 108 -17.15 -8.92 -6.81
C VAL A 108 -17.00 -10.46 -6.70
N PRO A 109 -18.09 -11.24 -6.63
CA PRO A 109 -17.98 -12.67 -6.41
C PRO A 109 -17.43 -13.37 -7.66
N ASP A 110 -16.32 -14.11 -7.46
CA ASP A 110 -15.73 -14.97 -8.49
C ASP A 110 -16.76 -16.02 -8.96
N GLY A 111 -16.96 -16.10 -10.28
CA GLY A 111 -17.75 -17.15 -10.92
C GLY A 111 -19.26 -16.91 -11.02
N THR A 112 -19.76 -15.73 -10.65
CA THR A 112 -21.13 -15.32 -11.03
C THR A 112 -21.16 -14.98 -12.51
N GLU A 113 -22.14 -15.47 -13.29
CA GLU A 113 -22.42 -14.88 -14.61
C GLU A 113 -22.54 -13.37 -14.39
N GLY A 114 -21.59 -12.61 -14.95
CA GLY A 114 -21.42 -11.20 -14.63
C GLY A 114 -22.74 -10.43 -14.80
N PRO A 115 -22.92 -9.34 -14.06
CA PRO A 115 -24.16 -8.56 -14.10
C PRO A 115 -24.56 -8.29 -15.55
N THR A 116 -25.82 -8.57 -15.90
CA THR A 116 -26.34 -8.28 -17.24
C THR A 116 -26.28 -6.76 -17.47
N GLY A 117 -26.23 -6.30 -18.72
CA GLY A 117 -25.80 -4.92 -19.03
C GLY A 117 -26.50 -3.77 -18.29
N ALA A 118 -27.72 -3.94 -17.77
CA ALA A 118 -28.40 -2.98 -16.90
C ALA A 118 -27.87 -3.04 -15.45
N ASP A 119 -27.73 -4.24 -14.88
CA ASP A 119 -27.19 -4.46 -13.53
C ASP A 119 -25.73 -3.99 -13.41
N PHE A 120 -24.95 -4.10 -14.49
CA PHE A 120 -23.57 -3.61 -14.50
C PHE A 120 -23.50 -2.09 -14.49
N ALA A 121 -24.37 -1.42 -15.27
CA ALA A 121 -24.38 0.02 -15.35
C ALA A 121 -24.74 0.64 -13.98
N ASP A 122 -25.73 0.08 -13.30
CA ASP A 122 -26.15 0.53 -11.97
C ASP A 122 -25.05 0.25 -10.92
N ALA A 123 -24.50 -0.97 -10.87
CA ALA A 123 -23.39 -1.29 -9.97
C ALA A 123 -22.15 -0.41 -10.20
N TYR A 124 -21.86 -0.06 -11.45
CA TYR A 124 -20.77 0.85 -11.79
C TYR A 124 -21.05 2.29 -11.33
N GLN A 125 -22.30 2.78 -11.43
CA GLN A 125 -22.66 4.09 -10.89
C GLN A 125 -22.56 4.10 -9.36
N ASP A 126 -23.03 3.05 -8.70
CA ASP A 126 -22.94 2.91 -7.24
C ASP A 126 -21.48 2.90 -6.78
N TYR A 127 -20.63 2.11 -7.42
CA TYR A 127 -19.18 2.10 -7.17
C TYR A 127 -18.56 3.50 -7.34
N ARG A 128 -18.85 4.20 -8.44
CA ARG A 128 -18.34 5.57 -8.67
C ARG A 128 -18.84 6.57 -7.63
N SER A 129 -20.10 6.45 -7.23
CA SER A 129 -20.71 7.29 -6.20
C SER A 129 -20.02 7.06 -4.85
N ALA A 130 -19.79 5.79 -4.48
CA ALA A 130 -19.06 5.41 -3.28
C ALA A 130 -17.63 5.96 -3.28
N MET A 131 -16.89 5.79 -4.39
CA MET A 131 -15.52 6.33 -4.52
C MET A 131 -15.48 7.85 -4.39
N ARG A 132 -16.43 8.57 -5.01
CA ARG A 132 -16.53 10.03 -4.85
C ARG A 132 -16.78 10.42 -3.39
N ALA A 133 -17.70 9.72 -2.72
CA ALA A 133 -18.01 10.00 -1.32
C ALA A 133 -16.80 9.76 -0.40
N ILE A 134 -16.00 8.71 -0.66
CA ILE A 134 -14.74 8.46 0.06
C ILE A 134 -13.79 9.64 -0.11
N VAL A 135 -13.52 10.06 -1.35
CA VAL A 135 -12.59 11.18 -1.63
C VAL A 135 -13.06 12.47 -0.95
N GLU A 136 -14.34 12.83 -1.08
CA GLU A 136 -14.90 14.04 -0.47
C GLU A 136 -14.80 14.02 1.07
N GLU A 137 -15.00 12.86 1.69
CA GLU A 137 -14.87 12.71 3.15
C GLU A 137 -13.41 12.77 3.61
N VAL A 138 -12.51 12.09 2.88
CA VAL A 138 -11.08 12.11 3.16
C VAL A 138 -10.51 13.50 2.99
N ASP A 139 -10.88 14.27 1.96
CA ASP A 139 -10.40 15.64 1.74
C ASP A 139 -10.72 16.59 2.90
N LEU A 140 -11.85 16.37 3.57
CA LEU A 140 -12.27 17.18 4.72
C LEU A 140 -11.69 16.70 6.06
N ALA A 141 -11.07 15.52 6.10
CA ALA A 141 -10.53 14.95 7.32
C ALA A 141 -9.33 15.78 7.83
N PRO A 142 -9.27 16.09 9.14
CA PRO A 142 -8.17 16.86 9.70
C PRO A 142 -6.89 16.04 9.72
N LEU A 143 -5.78 16.66 9.29
CA LEU A 143 -4.44 16.11 9.50
C LEU A 143 -4.04 16.27 10.98
N GLN A 144 -3.43 15.23 11.52
CA GLN A 144 -2.91 15.18 12.87
C GLN A 144 -1.40 15.01 12.83
N HIS A 145 -0.67 15.88 13.52
CA HIS A 145 0.76 15.71 13.75
C HIS A 145 0.95 15.04 15.11
N THR A 146 1.51 13.83 15.11
CA THR A 146 1.68 13.02 16.32
C THR A 146 2.98 12.22 16.24
N ALA A 147 3.08 11.12 16.96
CA ALA A 147 4.17 10.17 16.83
C ALA A 147 3.66 8.76 16.52
N PHE A 148 4.51 7.98 15.85
CA PHE A 148 4.30 6.57 15.51
C PHE A 148 5.60 5.79 15.77
N VAL A 149 5.48 4.52 16.16
CA VAL A 149 6.65 3.70 16.50
C VAL A 149 7.12 2.95 15.26
N VAL A 150 8.43 3.06 14.97
CA VAL A 150 9.14 2.31 13.95
C VAL A 150 10.47 1.89 14.55
N ASP A 151 10.86 0.62 14.41
CA ASP A 151 12.07 0.04 15.00
C ASP A 151 12.16 0.26 16.52
N ASP A 152 11.04 0.09 17.24
CA ASP A 152 10.90 0.41 18.68
C ASP A 152 11.20 1.89 19.05
N VAL A 153 11.31 2.79 18.06
CA VAL A 153 11.61 4.21 18.24
C VAL A 153 10.40 5.06 17.88
N SER A 154 10.10 6.05 18.72
CA SER A 154 9.03 7.02 18.44
C SER A 154 9.49 8.06 17.42
N HIS A 155 8.84 8.12 16.27
CA HIS A 155 9.08 9.09 15.20
C HIS A 155 7.91 10.08 15.06
N PRO A 156 8.15 11.37 14.76
CA PRO A 156 7.10 12.28 14.34
C PRO A 156 6.38 11.73 13.11
N CYS A 157 5.06 11.87 13.03
CA CYS A 157 4.27 11.41 11.90
C CYS A 157 3.10 12.35 11.57
N VAL A 158 2.59 12.21 10.35
CA VAL A 158 1.32 12.82 9.92
C VAL A 158 0.28 11.71 9.82
N ARG A 159 -0.88 11.90 10.43
CA ARG A 159 -1.98 10.94 10.51
C ARG A 159 -3.26 11.56 10.01
N VAL A 160 -4.05 10.79 9.27
CA VAL A 160 -5.42 11.13 8.87
C VAL A 160 -6.33 9.93 9.11
N ALA A 161 -7.54 10.17 9.61
CA ALA A 161 -8.46 9.09 9.97
C ALA A 161 -9.90 9.41 9.60
N VAL A 162 -10.59 8.42 9.05
CA VAL A 162 -12.00 8.47 8.63
C VAL A 162 -12.60 7.08 8.84
N ARG A 163 -13.84 6.99 9.35
CA ARG A 163 -14.58 5.72 9.53
C ARG A 163 -13.79 4.60 10.24
N ALA A 164 -13.01 4.96 11.25
CA ALA A 164 -12.11 4.06 11.97
C ALA A 164 -11.00 3.41 11.11
N THR A 165 -10.79 3.88 9.88
CA THR A 165 -9.60 3.61 9.07
C THR A 165 -8.64 4.79 9.22
N VAL A 166 -7.35 4.51 9.23
CA VAL A 166 -6.28 5.50 9.35
C VAL A 166 -5.27 5.30 8.24
N ALA A 167 -4.62 6.39 7.83
CA ALA A 167 -3.30 6.33 7.21
C ALA A 167 -2.31 7.21 7.99
N VAL A 168 -1.07 6.74 8.10
CA VAL A 168 0.02 7.39 8.81
C VAL A 168 1.21 7.48 7.88
N TYR A 169 1.80 8.67 7.74
CA TYR A 169 3.08 8.91 7.08
C TYR A 169 4.17 9.16 8.13
N VAL A 170 5.23 8.37 8.09
CA VAL A 170 6.38 8.45 9.01
C VAL A 170 7.64 8.74 8.20
N PRO A 171 8.18 9.98 8.23
CA PRO A 171 9.47 10.28 7.61
C PRO A 171 10.60 9.59 8.38
N LEU A 172 11.45 8.89 7.63
CA LEU A 172 12.72 8.33 8.10
C LEU A 172 13.87 9.06 7.39
N ALA A 173 15.12 8.80 7.79
CA ALA A 173 16.27 9.59 7.35
C ALA A 173 16.42 9.71 5.82
N ASP A 174 16.16 8.63 5.08
CA ASP A 174 16.35 8.55 3.62
C ASP A 174 15.10 8.05 2.87
N ARG A 175 14.03 7.72 3.59
CA ARG A 175 12.81 7.06 3.09
C ARG A 175 11.60 7.50 3.93
N ALA A 176 10.43 7.00 3.60
CA ALA A 176 9.28 7.13 4.50
C ALA A 176 8.49 5.83 4.54
N VAL A 177 7.81 5.59 5.66
CA VAL A 177 6.86 4.49 5.81
C VAL A 177 5.46 5.07 5.83
N ILE A 178 4.55 4.44 5.10
CA ILE A 178 3.12 4.69 5.16
C ILE A 178 2.48 3.44 5.73
N VAL A 179 1.62 3.59 6.72
CA VAL A 179 0.80 2.49 7.27
C VAL A 179 -0.66 2.87 7.12
N SER A 180 -1.48 1.99 6.57
CA SER A 180 -2.92 2.23 6.47
C SER A 180 -3.75 0.99 6.79
N GLY A 181 -4.95 1.18 7.34
CA GLY A 181 -5.83 0.09 7.78
C GLY A 181 -6.73 0.50 8.95
N PRO A 182 -7.39 -0.45 9.64
CA PRO A 182 -8.17 -0.17 10.84
C PRO A 182 -7.32 0.52 11.91
N ALA A 183 -7.84 1.60 12.47
CA ALA A 183 -7.13 2.45 13.42
C ALA A 183 -6.70 1.70 14.67
N ASP A 184 -7.53 0.79 15.18
CA ASP A 184 -7.23 0.05 16.40
C ASP A 184 -6.14 -1.01 16.22
N LEU A 185 -5.95 -1.51 14.99
CA LEU A 185 -4.87 -2.41 14.61
C LEU A 185 -3.59 -1.63 14.32
N VAL A 186 -3.68 -0.55 13.54
CA VAL A 186 -2.54 0.35 13.26
C VAL A 186 -1.97 0.95 14.55
N ASP A 187 -2.79 1.24 15.56
CA ASP A 187 -2.34 1.76 16.86
C ASP A 187 -1.64 0.70 17.74
N ARG A 188 -1.68 -0.59 17.37
CA ARG A 188 -1.10 -1.70 18.13
C ARG A 188 0.13 -2.31 17.50
N VAL A 189 0.19 -2.33 16.16
CA VAL A 189 1.32 -2.91 15.44
C VAL A 189 2.56 -2.04 15.61
N ASP A 190 3.70 -2.70 15.70
CA ASP A 190 5.00 -2.06 15.53
C ASP A 190 5.50 -2.34 14.11
N ILE A 191 6.28 -1.41 13.56
CA ILE A 191 6.86 -1.55 12.24
C ILE A 191 8.37 -1.69 12.38
N SER A 192 8.94 -2.78 11.88
CA SER A 192 10.38 -2.93 11.74
C SER A 192 10.82 -2.52 10.34
N THR A 193 12.01 -1.95 10.22
CA THR A 193 12.69 -1.77 8.96
C THR A 193 13.75 -2.86 8.78
N ALA A 194 13.49 -3.78 7.87
CA ALA A 194 14.33 -4.97 7.65
C ALA A 194 14.83 -5.04 6.21
N PRO A 195 15.94 -5.75 5.96
CA PRO A 195 16.37 -5.96 4.60
C PRO A 195 15.31 -6.73 3.79
N ILE A 196 15.24 -6.52 2.47
CA ILE A 196 14.29 -7.17 1.54
C ILE A 196 14.66 -8.67 1.33
N GLN A 197 14.81 -9.44 2.40
CA GLN A 197 15.39 -10.80 2.34
C GLN A 197 14.48 -11.79 1.61
N GLY A 198 13.15 -11.65 1.69
CA GLY A 198 12.18 -12.56 1.09
C GLY A 198 12.16 -12.55 -0.44
N LEU A 199 12.41 -11.39 -1.07
CA LEU A 199 12.30 -11.24 -2.53
C LEU A 199 13.65 -11.38 -3.25
N LEU A 200 14.78 -11.31 -2.54
CA LEU A 200 16.12 -11.43 -3.11
C LEU A 200 16.63 -12.88 -3.19
N HIS A 201 15.96 -13.81 -2.50
CA HIS A 201 16.26 -15.25 -2.55
C HIS A 201 15.11 -15.97 -3.25
N GLY A 202 15.04 -15.86 -4.58
CA GLY A 202 13.98 -16.51 -5.35
C GLY A 202 13.86 -18.00 -5.01
N ASP A 203 12.66 -18.45 -4.60
CA ASP A 203 12.19 -19.85 -4.40
C ASP A 203 13.23 -20.92 -4.02
N GLY A 204 14.25 -20.55 -3.26
CA GLY A 204 15.51 -21.28 -3.31
C GLY A 204 16.37 -21.06 -2.10
N GLU A 205 15.77 -21.06 -0.90
CA GLU A 205 16.30 -21.73 0.30
C GLU A 205 15.46 -21.30 1.51
N THR A 206 14.46 -22.12 1.84
CA THR A 206 14.00 -22.22 3.23
C THR A 206 15.16 -22.80 4.03
N ARG A 207 15.72 -22.05 4.98
CA ARG A 207 16.55 -22.62 6.04
C ARG A 207 16.02 -22.17 7.40
N PHE A 208 15.65 -23.20 8.15
CA PHE A 208 15.15 -23.28 9.52
C PHE A 208 15.78 -22.30 10.51
#